data_AF-A0A0N5B1L0-F1
#
_entry.id   AF-A0A0N5B1L0-F1
#
_cell.length_a   1.000
_cell.length_b   1.000
_cell.length_c   1.000
_cell.angle_alpha   90.00
_cell.angle_beta   90.00
_cell.angle_gamma   90.00
#
_symmetry.space_group_name_H-M   'P 1'
#
loop_
_entity.id
_entity.type
_entity.pdbx_description
1 polymer ?
#
loop_
_entity_poly.entity_id
_entity_poly.type
_entity_poly.pdbx_seq_one_letter_code
_entity_poly.pdbx_strand_id
1 'polypeptide(L)' 'MMQEYDAVFQYQLQQGIIEEAPQRPDGIVHYLPHRPVLTPGKTTKLRVVFNASAKSRSAVSLNEA' A
#
# COMPACT_ATOMS: atom_id res chain seq x y z
N MET A 1 8.48 -9.55 -12.01
CA MET A 1 7.68 -9.48 -10.77
C MET A 1 8.24 -8.50 -9.74
N MET A 2 9.39 -8.73 -9.08
CA MET A 2 9.87 -7.83 -8.02
C MET A 2 10.20 -6.42 -8.52
N GLN A 3 10.82 -6.29 -9.69
CA GLN A 3 11.11 -4.99 -10.32
C GLN A 3 9.84 -4.23 -10.73
N GLU A 4 8.84 -4.92 -11.30
CA GLU A 4 7.55 -4.31 -11.66
C GLU A 4 6.74 -3.91 -10.42
N TYR A 5 6.89 -4.66 -9.32
CA TYR A 5 6.29 -4.36 -8.04
C TYR A 5 6.91 -3.09 -7.44
N ASP A 6 8.24 -3.02 -7.38
CA ASP A 6 8.99 -1.85 -6.91
C ASP A 6 8.70 -0.62 -7.78
N ALA A 7 8.62 -0.78 -9.10
CA ALA A 7 8.28 0.32 -10.02
C ALA A 7 6.95 1.00 -9.69
N VAL A 8 5.97 0.29 -9.12
CA VAL A 8 4.71 0.90 -8.64
C VAL A 8 4.97 1.84 -7.46
N PHE A 9 5.80 1.43 -6.50
CA PHE A 9 6.16 2.27 -5.36
C PHE A 9 7.02 3.47 -5.78
N GLN A 10 8.01 3.26 -6.66
CA GLN A 10 8.83 4.35 -7.20
C GLN A 10 7.98 5.39 -7.94
N TYR A 11 7.02 4.94 -8.75
CA TYR A 11 6.08 5.84 -9.41
C TYR A 11 5.24 6.63 -8.39
N GLN A 12 4.66 5.95 -7.38
CA GLN A 12 3.87 6.61 -6.35
C GLN A 12 4.69 7.64 -5.55
N LEU A 13 5.95 7.32 -5.25
CA LEU A 13 6.88 8.23 -4.58
C LEU A 13 7.15 9.47 -5.43
N GLN A 14 7.43 9.30 -6.74
CA GLN A 14 7.64 10.40 -7.67
C GLN A 14 6.39 11.29 -7.85
N GLN A 15 5.20 10.71 -7.75
CA GLN A 15 3.93 11.45 -7.81
C GLN A 15 3.54 12.10 -6.47
N GLY A 16 4.30 11.89 -5.39
CA GLY A 16 3.98 12.38 -4.05
C GLY A 16 2.76 11.69 -3.41
N ILE A 17 2.42 10.48 -3.86
CA ILE A 17 1.31 9.68 -3.30
C ILE A 17 1.76 8.97 -2.02
N ILE A 18 3.04 8.58 -1.95
CA ILE A 18 3.67 7.98 -0.77
C ILE A 18 4.97 8.73 -0.45
N GLU A 19 5.49 8.51 0.76
CA GLU A 19 6.74 9.06 1.25
C GLU A 19 7.59 7.96 1.93
N GLU A 20 8.88 8.24 2.13
CA GLU A 20 9.77 7.35 2.88
C GLU A 20 9.37 7.35 4.36
N ALA A 21 9.10 6.16 4.90
CA ALA A 21 8.78 6.01 6.31
C ALA A 21 10.03 6.28 7.18
N PRO A 22 9.88 6.90 8.36
CA PRO A 22 11.00 7.10 9.27
C PRO A 22 11.55 5.75 9.74
N GLN A 23 12.87 5.64 9.81
CA GLN A 23 13.54 4.41 10.26
C GLN A 23 13.19 4.07 11.72
N ARG A 24 12.91 5.10 12.54
CA ARG A 24 12.48 4.98 13.92
C ARG A 24 11.18 5.78 14.07
N PRO A 25 10.03 5.14 13.92
CA PRO A 25 8.77 5.82 14.09
C PRO A 25 8.48 6.04 15.58
N ASP A 26 7.95 7.22 15.90
CA ASP A 26 7.47 7.55 17.24
C ASP A 26 5.97 7.24 17.37
N GLY A 27 5.54 6.80 18.56
CA GLY A 27 4.13 6.55 18.85
C GLY A 27 3.58 5.21 18.30
N ILE A 28 2.27 5.17 18.01
CA ILE A 28 1.59 3.98 17.51
C ILE A 28 1.73 3.93 16.00
N VAL A 29 2.23 2.80 15.49
CA VAL A 29 2.47 2.58 14.06
C VAL A 29 1.61 1.45 13.55
N HIS A 30 1.04 1.63 12.36
CA HIS A 30 0.26 0.63 11.67
C HIS A 30 0.92 0.32 10.32
N TYR A 31 1.10 -0.97 10.04
CA TYR A 31 1.58 -1.44 8.75
C TYR A 31 0.43 -2.06 7.97
N LEU A 32 0.21 -1.59 6.74
CA LEU A 32 -0.78 -2.18 5.85
C LEU A 32 -0.13 -3.33 5.06
N PRO A 33 -0.57 -4.59 5.27
CA PRO A 33 -0.09 -5.68 4.43
C PRO A 33 -0.50 -5.43 2.98
N HIS A 34 0.41 -5.70 2.05
CA HIS A 34 0.19 -5.48 0.63
C HIS A 34 0.53 -6.71 -0.20
N ARG A 35 -0.11 -6.84 -1.37
CA ARG A 35 0.17 -7.93 -2.32
C ARG A 35 0.02 -7.49 -3.78
N PRO A 36 0.73 -8.14 -4.71
CA PRO A 36 0.50 -7.93 -6.13
C PRO A 36 -0.81 -8.60 -6.57
N VAL A 37 -1.54 -7.92 -7.45
CA VAL A 37 -2.65 -8.49 -8.21
C VAL A 37 -2.35 -8.30 -9.69
N LEU A 38 -2.26 -9.42 -10.41
CA LEU A 38 -2.06 -9.45 -11.85
C LEU A 38 -3.42 -9.44 -12.55
N THR A 39 -3.61 -8.50 -13.47
CA THR A 39 -4.80 -8.45 -14.32
C THR A 39 -4.41 -8.43 -15.79
N PRO A 40 -4.21 -9.62 -16.40
CA PRO A 40 -3.95 -9.74 -17.82
C PRO A 40 -5.07 -9.06 -18.63
N GLY A 41 -4.71 -8.33 -19.69
CA GLY A 41 -5.67 -7.66 -20.57
C GLY A 41 -6.12 -6.26 -20.12
N LYS A 42 -5.65 -5.76 -18.97
CA LYS A 42 -5.81 -4.35 -18.59
C LYS A 42 -4.58 -3.54 -18.99
N THR A 43 -4.75 -2.23 -19.15
CA THR A 43 -3.65 -1.27 -19.39
C THR A 43 -2.60 -1.35 -18.29
N THR A 44 -3.04 -1.51 -17.03
CA THR A 44 -2.18 -1.77 -15.88
C THR A 44 -2.19 -3.26 -15.55
N LYS A 45 -1.11 -3.96 -15.94
CA LYS A 45 -0.98 -5.43 -15.79
C LYS A 45 -0.74 -5.88 -14.35
N LEU A 46 -0.10 -5.04 -13.52
CA LEU A 46 0.19 -5.30 -12.11
C LEU A 46 -0.33 -4.15 -11.25
N ARG A 47 -1.07 -4.47 -10.20
CA ARG A 47 -1.53 -3.50 -9.18
C ARG A 47 -1.10 -3.96 -7.79
N VAL A 48 -0.73 -3.00 -6.94
CA VAL A 48 -0.46 -3.25 -5.52
C VAL A 48 -1.75 -3.01 -4.75
N VAL A 49 -2.23 -4.02 -4.03
CA VAL A 49 -3.41 -3.89 -3.16
C VAL A 49 -2.96 -3.89 -1.72
N PHE A 50 -3.34 -2.85 -0.99
CA PHE A 50 -3.17 -2.74 0.46
C PHE A 50 -4.41 -3.27 1.15
N ASN A 51 -4.22 -4.07 2.19
CA ASN A 51 -5.32 -4.52 3.03
C ASN A 51 -5.39 -3.63 4.28
N ALA A 52 -6.44 -2.81 4.34
CA ALA A 52 -6.71 -1.93 5.46
C ALA A 52 -7.96 -2.35 6.27
N SER A 53 -8.22 -3.66 6.36
CA SER A 53 -9.36 -4.23 7.10
C SER A 53 -9.16 -4.31 8.62
N ALA A 54 -8.03 -3.82 9.15
CA ALA A 54 -7.77 -3.84 10.58
C ALA A 54 -8.73 -2.90 11.31
N LYS A 55 -9.44 -3.42 12.31
CA LYS A 55 -10.34 -2.65 13.18
C LYS A 55 -9.63 -2.32 14.49
N SER A 56 -9.96 -1.17 15.08
CA SER A 56 -9.56 -0.85 16.46
C SER A 56 -10.77 -1.01 17.39
N ARG A 57 -10.55 -1.02 18.71
CA ARG A 57 -11.66 -1.17 19.68
C ARG A 57 -12.72 -0.07 19.55
N SER A 58 -12.34 1.11 19.06
CA SER A 58 -13.18 2.31 19.03
C SER A 58 -13.46 2.82 17.62
N ALA A 59 -12.97 2.17 16.56
CA ALA A 59 -13.18 2.63 15.19
C ALA A 59 -13.26 1.48 14.18
N VAL A 60 -14.00 1.72 13.11
CA VAL A 60 -14.09 0.84 11.93
C VAL A 60 -12.76 0.80 11.17
N SER A 61 -12.60 -0.20 10.31
CA SER A 61 -11.41 -0.28 9.46
C SER A 61 -11.47 0.73 8.31
N LEU A 62 -10.32 1.08 7.71
CA LEU A 62 -10.29 2.02 6.58
C LEU A 62 -11.06 1.53 5.35
N ASN A 63 -11.24 0.21 5.21
CA ASN A 63 -12.05 -0.35 4.13
C ASN A 63 -13.57 -0.16 4.35
N GLU A 64 -14.00 0.14 5.57
CA GLU A 64 -15.40 0.27 5.98
C GLU A 64 -15.78 1.73 6.28
N ALA A 65 -14.81 2.64 6.25
CA ALA A 65 -14.96 4.06 6.55
C ALA A 65 -15.67 4.83 5.42
#